data_AF-A0A3N2FW01-F1
#
_entry.id   AF-A0A3N2FW01-F1
#
_cell.length_a   1.000
_cell.length_b   1.000
_cell.length_c   1.000
_cell.angle_alpha   90.00
_cell.angle_beta   90.00
_cell.angle_gamma   90.00
#
_symmetry.space_group_name_H-M   'P 1'
#
loop_
_entity.id
_entity.type
_entity.pdbx_description
1 polymer ?
#
loop_
_entity_poly.entity_id
_entity_poly.type
_entity_poly.pdbx_seq_one_letter_code
_entity_poly.pdbx_strand_id
1 'polypeptide(L)'
;MVLARAAGVKAAAPRHRPVVLCSTGRVPASDACSALADRVDALAAASPHPRALIAAVAREVAGIRPWPRGLIDLASGGSNRIRGRGFAPPYDDDTRGQARHFAGVAGATLRLGGPIAHLLMRTAGGDHRGTADDRLTGRAVEWSRLLRRGELPVAEAGDWIRREICAC
;
A
#
# COMPACT_ATOMS: atom_id res chain seq x y z
N MET A 1 36.88 19.27 -34.98
CA MET A 1 36.78 17.90 -34.43
C MET A 1 36.92 18.00 -32.91
N VAL A 2 35.80 18.04 -32.17
CA VAL A 2 35.79 18.12 -30.70
C VAL A 2 34.99 16.94 -30.18
N LEU A 3 35.66 16.06 -29.43
CA LEU A 3 35.10 14.84 -28.87
C LEU A 3 34.07 15.16 -27.78
N ALA A 4 32.87 14.58 -27.91
CA ALA A 4 31.87 14.54 -26.86
C ALA A 4 32.33 13.63 -25.72
N ARG A 5 32.23 14.11 -24.46
CA ARG A 5 32.36 13.28 -23.26
C ARG A 5 30.97 12.99 -22.71
N ALA A 6 30.54 11.74 -22.84
CA ALA A 6 29.34 11.22 -22.21
C ALA A 6 29.56 11.08 -20.69
N ALA A 7 28.70 11.74 -19.89
CA ALA A 7 28.63 11.53 -18.46
C ALA A 7 27.84 10.25 -18.20
N GLY A 8 28.53 9.20 -17.73
CA GLY A 8 27.90 7.95 -17.29
C GLY A 8 27.09 8.15 -16.02
N VAL A 9 25.78 7.92 -16.11
CA VAL A 9 24.90 7.79 -14.94
C VAL A 9 25.25 6.47 -14.26
N LYS A 10 25.84 6.55 -13.07
CA LYS A 10 26.12 5.39 -12.21
C LYS A 10 24.78 4.94 -11.59
N ALA A 11 24.16 3.91 -12.15
CA ALA A 11 22.98 3.28 -11.58
C ALA A 11 23.32 2.72 -10.19
N ALA A 12 22.62 3.19 -9.16
CA ALA A 12 22.77 2.67 -7.80
C ALA A 12 22.16 1.26 -7.74
N ALA A 13 22.94 0.29 -7.27
CA ALA A 13 22.49 -1.08 -7.08
C ALA A 13 21.34 -1.15 -6.06
N PRO A 14 20.32 -2.00 -6.27
CA PRO A 14 19.24 -2.18 -5.31
C PRO A 14 19.79 -2.76 -4.01
N ARG A 15 19.52 -2.09 -2.89
CA ARG A 15 19.83 -2.60 -1.55
C ARG A 15 18.90 -3.79 -1.28
N HIS A 16 19.41 -5.01 -1.38
CA HIS A 16 18.71 -6.20 -0.91
C HIS A 16 18.47 -6.05 0.61
N ARG A 17 17.23 -5.75 0.98
CA ARG A 17 16.75 -5.94 2.36
C ARG A 17 16.66 -7.46 2.62
N PRO A 18 17.01 -7.94 3.81
CA PRO A 18 16.83 -9.35 4.16
C PRO A 18 15.36 -9.72 4.01
N VAL A 19 15.09 -10.77 3.23
CA VAL A 19 13.75 -11.36 3.12
C VAL A 19 13.42 -11.98 4.47
N VAL A 20 12.39 -11.48 5.13
CA VAL A 20 11.79 -12.20 6.27
C VAL A 20 11.15 -13.46 5.69
N LEU A 21 11.84 -14.60 5.82
CA LEU A 21 11.31 -15.90 5.48
C LEU A 21 10.26 -16.27 6.54
N CYS A 22 8.98 -16.00 6.26
CA CYS A 22 7.92 -16.66 7.00
C CYS A 22 8.09 -18.17 6.78
N SER A 23 8.36 -18.90 7.87
CA SER A 23 8.58 -20.34 7.84
C SER A 23 7.37 -21.04 7.21
N THR A 24 7.62 -22.02 6.36
CA THR A 24 6.62 -22.82 5.65
C THR A 24 5.75 -23.60 6.63
N GLY A 25 4.71 -22.96 7.15
CA GLY A 25 3.75 -23.55 8.07
C GLY A 25 2.34 -23.19 7.63
N ARG A 26 1.65 -24.17 7.02
CA ARG A 26 0.19 -24.24 6.82
C ARG A 26 -0.50 -22.90 6.57
N VAL A 27 -0.77 -22.57 5.29
CA VAL A 27 -1.63 -21.45 4.87
C VAL A 27 -2.91 -21.48 5.72
N PRO A 28 -3.09 -20.57 6.69
CA PRO A 28 -4.36 -20.49 7.40
C PRO A 28 -5.43 -20.05 6.40
N ALA A 29 -6.70 -20.30 6.69
CA ALA A 29 -7.79 -19.68 5.94
C ALA A 29 -7.48 -18.18 5.79
N SER A 30 -7.30 -17.71 4.54
CA SER A 30 -6.57 -16.47 4.23
C SER A 30 -7.03 -15.33 5.14
N ASP A 31 -6.12 -14.84 5.97
CA ASP A 31 -6.37 -13.67 6.80
C ASP A 31 -6.57 -12.42 5.93
N ALA A 32 -6.98 -11.29 6.53
CA ALA A 32 -7.28 -10.08 5.77
C ALA A 32 -6.04 -9.44 5.14
N CYS A 33 -4.84 -9.60 5.71
CA CYS A 33 -3.63 -9.08 5.11
C CYS A 33 -3.21 -9.93 3.90
N SER A 34 -3.26 -11.25 4.03
CA SER A 34 -3.05 -12.19 2.92
C SER A 34 -4.07 -11.95 1.81
N ALA A 35 -5.36 -11.81 2.14
CA ALA A 35 -6.41 -11.52 1.16
C ALA A 35 -6.23 -10.16 0.47
N LEU A 36 -5.71 -9.15 1.18
CA LEU A 36 -5.30 -7.88 0.58
C LEU A 36 -4.18 -8.10 -0.44
N ALA A 37 -3.11 -8.80 -0.07
CA ALA A 37 -1.99 -9.06 -0.96
C ALA A 37 -2.40 -9.83 -2.22
N ASP A 38 -3.19 -10.90 -2.05
CA ASP A 38 -3.70 -11.70 -3.16
C ASP A 38 -4.58 -10.87 -4.09
N ARG A 39 -5.37 -9.95 -3.54
CA ARG A 39 -6.15 -9.00 -4.34
C ARG A 39 -5.26 -8.06 -5.12
N VAL A 40 -4.17 -7.57 -4.52
CA VAL A 40 -3.20 -6.73 -5.23
C VAL A 40 -2.54 -7.50 -6.37
N ASP A 41 -2.16 -8.76 -6.18
CA ASP A 41 -1.58 -9.58 -7.25
C ASP A 41 -2.55 -9.81 -8.40
N ALA A 42 -3.82 -10.13 -8.08
CA ALA A 42 -4.86 -10.31 -9.08
C ALA A 42 -5.03 -9.05 -9.95
N LEU A 43 -4.93 -7.85 -9.35
CA LEU A 43 -4.96 -6.58 -10.07
C LEU A 43 -3.67 -6.29 -10.83
N ALA A 44 -2.53 -6.70 -10.30
CA ALA A 44 -1.21 -6.52 -10.91
C ALA A 44 -0.97 -7.47 -12.09
N ALA A 45 -1.67 -8.60 -12.18
CA ALA A 45 -1.50 -9.61 -13.23
C ALA A 45 -1.67 -9.04 -14.66
N ALA A 46 -2.51 -8.01 -14.82
CA ALA A 46 -2.69 -7.32 -16.10
C ALA A 46 -1.59 -6.27 -16.40
N SER A 47 -0.55 -6.19 -15.56
CA SER A 47 0.53 -5.19 -15.62
C SER A 47 0.05 -3.75 -15.83
N PRO A 48 -0.93 -3.27 -15.03
CA PRO A 48 -1.44 -1.91 -15.18
C PRO A 48 -0.35 -0.87 -14.86
N HIS A 49 -0.52 0.34 -15.38
CA HIS A 49 0.31 1.47 -14.97
C HIS A 49 0.21 1.67 -13.43
N PRO A 50 1.28 2.02 -12.70
CA PRO A 50 1.28 2.09 -11.23
C PRO A 50 0.13 2.90 -10.61
N ARG A 51 -0.17 4.07 -11.18
CA ARG A 51 -1.30 4.91 -10.72
C ARG A 51 -2.67 4.20 -10.89
N ALA A 52 -2.82 3.40 -11.94
CA ALA A 52 -4.04 2.63 -12.18
C ALA A 52 -4.17 1.46 -11.21
N LEU A 53 -3.07 0.79 -10.86
CA LEU A 53 -3.06 -0.23 -9.81
C LEU A 53 -3.53 0.35 -8.47
N ILE A 54 -2.92 1.44 -8.03
CA ILE A 54 -3.25 2.08 -6.74
C ILE A 54 -4.74 2.49 -6.72
N ALA A 55 -5.26 3.03 -7.83
CA ALA A 55 -6.66 3.40 -7.94
C ALA A 55 -7.58 2.17 -7.90
N ALA A 56 -7.20 1.07 -8.55
CA ALA A 56 -7.96 -0.18 -8.54
C ALA A 56 -8.00 -0.80 -7.13
N VAL A 57 -6.88 -0.81 -6.40
CA VAL A 57 -6.81 -1.28 -5.01
C VAL A 57 -7.70 -0.45 -4.10
N ALA A 58 -7.63 0.89 -4.17
CA ALA A 58 -8.48 1.78 -3.39
C ALA A 58 -9.98 1.53 -3.67
N ARG A 59 -10.34 1.30 -4.94
CA ARG A 59 -11.72 1.00 -5.33
C ARG A 59 -12.18 -0.37 -4.85
N GLU A 60 -11.35 -1.40 -5.00
CA GLU A 60 -11.76 -2.78 -4.78
C GLU A 60 -11.71 -3.21 -3.32
N VAL A 61 -10.77 -2.67 -2.55
CA VAL A 61 -10.58 -3.03 -1.14
C VAL A 61 -11.28 -2.03 -0.22
N ALA A 62 -11.12 -0.73 -0.48
CA ALA A 62 -11.74 0.32 0.35
C ALA A 62 -13.10 0.80 -0.17
N GLY A 63 -13.54 0.33 -1.34
CA GLY A 63 -14.81 0.75 -1.92
C GLY A 63 -14.82 2.20 -2.41
N ILE A 64 -13.66 2.84 -2.54
CA ILE A 64 -13.56 4.26 -2.92
C ILE A 64 -13.92 4.40 -4.41
N ARG A 65 -15.04 5.08 -4.69
CA ARG A 65 -15.49 5.26 -6.07
C ARG A 65 -14.57 6.22 -6.84
N PRO A 66 -14.53 6.09 -8.19
CA PRO A 66 -13.93 7.11 -9.03
C PRO A 66 -14.47 8.50 -8.71
N TRP A 67 -13.59 9.49 -8.85
CA TRP A 67 -13.89 10.90 -8.62
C TRP A 67 -15.10 11.35 -9.47
N PRO A 68 -16.01 12.23 -8.96
CA PRO A 68 -15.98 12.98 -7.69
C PRO A 68 -16.62 12.31 -6.46
N ARG A 69 -17.28 11.16 -6.62
CA ARG A 69 -17.98 10.49 -5.50
C ARG A 69 -17.03 9.92 -4.43
N GLY A 70 -15.75 9.72 -4.78
CA GLY A 70 -14.73 9.18 -3.88
C GLY A 70 -14.35 10.05 -2.67
N LEU A 71 -14.61 11.38 -2.65
CA LEU A 71 -14.27 12.23 -1.46
C LEU A 71 -15.20 11.89 -0.31
N ILE A 72 -16.46 11.64 -0.62
CA ILE A 72 -17.48 11.26 0.37
C ILE A 72 -17.13 9.87 0.93
N ASP A 73 -16.67 8.95 0.07
CA ASP A 73 -16.23 7.62 0.50
C ASP A 73 -14.96 7.70 1.37
N LEU A 74 -14.01 8.59 1.04
CA LEU A 74 -12.83 8.86 1.87
C LEU A 74 -13.21 9.45 3.24
N ALA A 75 -14.18 10.38 3.28
CA ALA A 75 -14.64 11.01 4.51
C ALA A 75 -15.51 10.08 5.40
N SER A 76 -16.23 9.13 4.79
CA SER A 76 -17.05 8.13 5.51
C SER A 76 -16.31 6.83 5.84
N GLY A 77 -15.04 6.72 5.42
CA GLY A 77 -14.22 5.53 5.63
C GLY A 77 -14.50 4.37 4.68
N GLY A 78 -15.29 4.56 3.61
CA GLY A 78 -15.52 3.58 2.54
C GLY A 78 -16.20 2.27 2.97
N SER A 79 -16.19 1.27 2.09
CA SER A 79 -16.71 -0.08 2.38
C SER A 79 -15.59 -1.02 2.79
N ASN A 80 -15.73 -1.67 3.94
CA ASN A 80 -14.77 -2.67 4.42
C ASN A 80 -14.99 -4.02 3.71
N ARG A 81 -14.42 -4.17 2.50
CA ARG A 81 -14.64 -5.35 1.64
C ARG A 81 -13.76 -6.54 1.97
N ILE A 82 -12.64 -6.31 2.66
CA ILE A 82 -11.77 -7.35 3.19
C ILE A 82 -11.72 -7.16 4.71
N ARG A 83 -12.46 -8.01 5.42
CA ARG A 83 -12.58 -7.98 6.89
C ARG A 83 -11.77 -9.12 7.50
N GLY A 84 -11.00 -8.81 8.54
CA GLY A 84 -10.24 -9.82 9.27
C GLY A 84 -8.97 -9.23 9.90
N ARG A 85 -8.09 -10.11 10.34
CA ARG A 85 -6.80 -9.79 11.00
C ARG A 85 -5.64 -10.24 10.11
N GLY A 86 -4.44 -10.41 10.67
CA GLY A 86 -3.27 -10.94 9.97
C GLY A 86 -2.24 -9.89 9.59
N PHE A 87 -2.37 -8.68 10.11
CA PHE A 87 -1.31 -7.67 10.04
C PHE A 87 -0.27 -7.96 11.13
N ALA A 88 1.00 -7.69 10.84
CA ALA A 88 2.08 -7.92 11.79
C ALA A 88 1.86 -7.07 13.06
N PRO A 89 2.35 -7.50 14.25
CA PRO A 89 2.08 -6.81 15.51
C PRO A 89 2.35 -5.30 15.55
N PRO A 90 3.38 -4.75 14.84
CA PRO A 90 3.58 -3.30 14.80
C PRO A 90 2.47 -2.52 14.06
N TYR A 91 1.67 -3.20 13.24
CA TYR A 91 0.62 -2.60 12.40
C TYR A 91 -0.79 -3.03 12.81
N ASP A 92 -0.94 -4.06 13.65
CA ASP A 92 -2.23 -4.55 14.12
C ASP A 92 -2.83 -3.58 15.15
N ASP A 93 -3.96 -2.97 14.80
CA ASP A 93 -4.77 -2.07 15.64
C ASP A 93 -5.90 -2.80 16.38
N ASP A 94 -5.90 -4.15 16.34
CA ASP A 94 -6.95 -5.04 16.83
C ASP A 94 -8.31 -4.93 16.11
N THR A 95 -8.41 -4.11 15.06
CA THR A 95 -9.62 -3.95 14.26
C THR A 95 -9.66 -4.89 13.08
N ARG A 96 -10.87 -5.05 12.51
CA ARG A 96 -11.10 -5.82 11.28
C ARG A 96 -11.09 -4.94 10.02
N GLY A 97 -10.57 -3.71 10.11
CA GLY A 97 -10.67 -2.67 9.08
C GLY A 97 -9.36 -2.27 8.41
N GLN A 98 -8.25 -2.88 8.79
CA GLN A 98 -6.89 -2.47 8.39
C GLN A 98 -6.63 -2.57 6.89
N ALA A 99 -7.18 -3.57 6.19
CA ALA A 99 -7.03 -3.68 4.73
C ALA A 99 -7.69 -2.51 3.99
N ARG A 100 -8.88 -2.09 4.45
CA ARG A 100 -9.58 -0.90 3.95
C ARG A 100 -8.79 0.37 4.26
N HIS A 101 -8.25 0.50 5.47
CA HIS A 101 -7.41 1.63 5.86
C HIS A 101 -6.21 1.75 4.92
N PHE A 102 -5.40 0.69 4.79
CA PHE A 102 -4.25 0.65 3.90
C PHE A 102 -4.61 1.06 2.46
N ALA A 103 -5.65 0.45 1.87
CA ALA A 103 -6.07 0.75 0.51
C ALA A 103 -6.60 2.19 0.35
N GLY A 104 -7.28 2.72 1.36
CA GLY A 104 -7.76 4.09 1.42
C GLY A 104 -6.61 5.09 1.44
N VAL A 105 -5.62 4.88 2.32
CA VAL A 105 -4.39 5.69 2.39
C VAL A 105 -3.69 5.71 1.05
N ALA A 106 -3.43 4.52 0.48
CA ALA A 106 -2.73 4.37 -0.79
C ALA A 106 -3.47 5.12 -1.91
N GLY A 107 -4.79 4.98 -2.00
CA GLY A 107 -5.61 5.74 -2.94
C GLY A 107 -5.50 7.26 -2.77
N ALA A 108 -5.54 7.74 -1.52
CA ALA A 108 -5.44 9.16 -1.21
C ALA A 108 -4.14 9.80 -1.71
N THR A 109 -3.02 9.07 -1.69
CA THR A 109 -1.73 9.55 -2.21
C THR A 109 -1.72 9.90 -3.70
N LEU A 110 -2.69 9.42 -4.50
CA LEU A 110 -2.78 9.75 -5.92
C LEU A 110 -3.23 11.18 -6.18
N ARG A 111 -3.92 11.78 -5.21
CA ARG A 111 -4.56 13.10 -5.30
C ARG A 111 -3.85 14.14 -4.45
N LEU A 112 -3.28 13.70 -3.35
CA LEU A 112 -2.69 14.58 -2.37
C LEU A 112 -1.19 14.64 -2.63
N GLY A 113 -0.69 15.84 -2.94
CA GLY A 113 0.70 16.14 -2.63
C GLY A 113 0.94 15.82 -1.16
N GLY A 114 2.12 15.25 -0.83
CA GLY A 114 2.43 14.66 0.49
C GLY A 114 1.90 15.38 1.74
N PRO A 115 1.84 16.73 1.82
CA PRO A 115 1.35 17.43 3.00
C PRO A 115 -0.16 17.28 3.29
N ILE A 116 -1.01 17.21 2.25
CA ILE A 116 -2.48 17.28 2.44
C ILE A 116 -3.06 15.90 2.79
N ALA A 117 -2.43 14.82 2.33
CA ALA A 117 -2.74 13.44 2.76
C ALA A 117 -2.54 13.27 4.25
N HIS A 118 -1.41 13.78 4.76
CA HIS A 118 -1.11 13.71 6.18
C HIS A 118 -2.09 14.49 7.03
N LEU A 119 -2.59 15.64 6.56
CA LEU A 119 -3.53 16.45 7.32
C LEU A 119 -4.92 15.82 7.36
N LEU A 120 -5.46 15.38 6.22
CA LEU A 120 -6.80 14.76 6.15
C LEU A 120 -6.87 13.42 6.90
N MET A 121 -5.81 12.61 6.84
CA MET A 121 -5.74 11.33 7.54
C MET A 121 -5.59 11.52 9.06
N ARG A 122 -4.78 12.50 9.49
CA ARG A 122 -4.62 12.84 10.92
C ARG A 122 -5.90 13.39 11.55
N THR A 123 -6.75 14.08 10.78
CA THR A 123 -8.01 14.65 11.29
C THR A 123 -9.22 13.70 11.18
N ALA A 124 -9.20 12.72 10.28
CA ALA A 124 -10.31 11.76 10.13
C ALA A 124 -10.15 10.46 10.93
N GLY A 125 -8.91 10.05 11.26
CA GLY A 125 -8.62 8.83 12.02
C GLY A 125 -8.45 9.02 13.53
N GLY A 126 -8.17 10.24 14.01
CA GLY A 126 -7.85 10.45 15.43
C GLY A 126 -6.47 9.92 15.85
N ASP A 127 -5.58 9.64 14.88
CA ASP A 127 -4.33 8.93 15.12
C ASP A 127 -3.29 9.77 15.88
N HIS A 128 -2.88 9.25 17.03
CA HIS A 128 -1.69 9.71 17.75
C HIS A 128 -0.43 9.14 17.10
N ARG A 129 0.66 9.92 17.09
CA ARG A 129 1.94 9.46 16.51
C ARG A 129 2.39 8.16 17.19
N GLY A 130 2.81 7.19 16.38
CA GLY A 130 3.35 5.92 16.86
C GLY A 130 2.32 4.80 17.13
N THR A 131 1.03 5.04 16.90
CA THR A 131 0.01 3.97 16.91
C THR A 131 0.20 2.99 15.76
N ALA A 132 -0.46 1.83 15.84
CA ALA A 132 -0.52 0.86 14.76
C ALA A 132 -1.02 1.49 13.45
N ASP A 133 -2.08 2.30 13.52
CA ASP A 133 -2.65 3.02 12.37
C ASP A 133 -1.71 4.04 11.74
N ASP A 134 -0.96 4.80 12.55
CA ASP A 134 0.06 5.75 12.05
C ASP A 134 1.17 4.99 11.30
N ARG A 135 1.61 3.85 11.84
CA ARG A 135 2.63 3.01 11.19
C ARG A 135 2.10 2.37 9.91
N LEU A 136 0.88 1.85 9.92
CA LEU A 136 0.23 1.24 8.75
C LEU A 136 -0.02 2.28 7.65
N THR A 137 -0.43 3.50 8.03
CA THR A 137 -0.52 4.67 7.14
C THR A 137 0.83 4.95 6.48
N GLY A 138 1.91 4.99 7.27
CA GLY A 138 3.27 5.16 6.75
C GLY A 138 3.65 4.13 5.69
N ARG A 139 3.33 2.84 5.93
CA ARG A 139 3.59 1.76 4.98
C ARG A 139 2.76 1.89 3.70
N ALA A 140 1.49 2.27 3.78
CA ALA A 140 0.65 2.50 2.60
C ALA A 140 1.15 3.67 1.73
N VAL A 141 1.61 4.74 2.37
CA VAL A 141 2.25 5.88 1.68
C VAL A 141 3.55 5.44 1.00
N GLU A 142 4.37 4.65 1.68
CA GLU A 142 5.61 4.11 1.14
C GLU A 142 5.36 3.20 -0.06
N TRP A 143 4.44 2.23 0.05
CA TRP A 143 4.06 1.34 -1.05
C TRP A 143 3.65 2.10 -2.30
N SER A 144 2.75 3.08 -2.16
CA SER A 144 2.32 3.94 -3.27
C SER A 144 3.49 4.74 -3.86
N ARG A 145 4.36 5.31 -3.02
CA ARG A 145 5.54 6.06 -3.46
C ARG A 145 6.48 5.17 -4.27
N LEU A 146 6.77 3.97 -3.79
CA LEU A 146 7.68 3.02 -4.47
C LEU A 146 7.13 2.64 -5.85
N LEU A 147 5.85 2.26 -5.93
CA LEU A 147 5.18 1.95 -7.20
C LEU A 147 5.24 3.12 -8.18
N ARG A 148 4.91 4.33 -7.72
CA ARG A 148 4.90 5.52 -8.57
C ARG A 148 6.27 5.95 -9.06
N ARG A 149 7.34 5.61 -8.33
CA ARG A 149 8.72 5.88 -8.72
C ARG A 149 9.36 4.76 -9.53
N GLY A 150 8.66 3.63 -9.71
CA GLY A 150 9.23 2.43 -10.32
C GLY A 150 10.29 1.75 -9.43
N GLU A 151 10.35 2.11 -8.15
CA GLU A 151 11.24 1.47 -7.15
C GLU A 151 10.67 0.12 -6.67
N LEU A 152 9.36 -0.10 -6.86
CA LEU A 152 8.68 -1.38 -6.66
C LEU A 152 7.99 -1.78 -7.98
N PRO A 153 8.34 -2.93 -8.59
CA PRO A 153 7.63 -3.44 -9.75
C PRO A 153 6.16 -3.74 -9.43
N VAL A 154 5.26 -3.46 -10.39
CA VAL A 154 3.82 -3.73 -10.23
C VAL A 154 3.55 -5.21 -9.93
N ALA A 155 4.28 -6.12 -10.57
CA ALA A 155 4.15 -7.56 -10.35
C ALA A 155 4.55 -8.02 -8.92
N GLU A 156 5.35 -7.23 -8.21
CA GLU A 156 5.81 -7.55 -6.84
C GLU A 156 4.99 -6.82 -5.76
N ALA A 157 3.92 -6.13 -6.16
CA ALA A 157 3.20 -5.23 -5.28
C ALA A 157 2.47 -5.97 -4.14
N GLY A 158 1.91 -7.16 -4.38
CA GLY A 158 1.31 -8.00 -3.34
C GLY A 158 2.35 -8.72 -2.50
N ASP A 159 3.45 -9.18 -3.10
CA ASP A 159 4.57 -9.77 -2.36
C ASP A 159 5.19 -8.79 -1.36
N TRP A 160 5.30 -7.52 -1.73
CA TRP A 160 5.75 -6.48 -0.81
C TRP A 160 4.83 -6.37 0.41
N ILE A 161 3.51 -6.47 0.22
CA ILE A 161 2.53 -6.43 1.32
C ILE A 161 2.74 -7.62 2.25
N ARG A 162 2.82 -8.84 1.69
CA ARG A 162 3.07 -10.06 2.48
C ARG A 162 4.34 -9.95 3.31
N ARG A 163 5.44 -9.51 2.71
CA ARG A 163 6.74 -9.43 3.39
C ARG A 163 6.80 -8.36 4.46
N GLU A 164 6.14 -7.23 4.25
CA GLU A 164 6.44 -6.04 5.03
C GLU A 164 5.35 -5.67 6.03
N ILE A 165 4.10 -6.11 5.85
CA ILE A 165 3.00 -5.74 6.74
C ILE A 165 2.12 -6.90 7.21
N CYS A 166 2.19 -8.07 6.58
CA CYS A 166 1.46 -9.24 7.07
C CYS A 166 2.21 -9.95 8.20
N ALA A 167 1.45 -10.54 9.11
CA ALA A 167 1.99 -11.45 10.10
C ALA A 167 2.42 -12.76 9.41
N CYS A 168 3.51 -13.34 9.91
CA CYS A 168 3.70 -14.78 9.87
C CYS A 168 2.86 -15.39 11.03
#